data_AF-A0A9W4SU08-F1
#
_entry.id   AF-A0A9W4SU08-F1
#
_cell.length_a   1.000
_cell.length_b   1.000
_cell.length_c   1.000
_cell.angle_alpha   90.00
_cell.angle_beta   90.00
_cell.angle_gamma   90.00
#
_symmetry.space_group_name_H-M   'P 1'
#
loop_
_entity.id
_entity.type
_entity.pdbx_description
1 polymer ?
#
loop_
_entity_poly.entity_id
_entity_poly.type
_entity_poly.pdbx_seq_one_letter_code
_entity_poly.pdbx_strand_id
1 'polypeptide(L)'
;LHLDEYNEKLDLAFEYSIIAKTFERYKSMKIEEQLALVYCKGVYPYNYIDSHNRFQETELPPIHEFYSTLKADVWTEFQKMSMEYYEVNTSHYVSAPSLSWNGMLKISGIRIELFTDMTMHDFTKKAKLGGISMACQ
;
A
#
# COMPACT_ATOMS: atom_id res chain seq x y z
N LEU A 1 -36.50 -9.36 5.57
CA LEU A 1 -35.79 -10.65 5.73
C LEU A 1 -35.73 -11.43 4.41
N HIS A 2 -36.85 -11.92 3.85
CA HIS A 2 -36.81 -12.73 2.62
C HIS A 2 -36.57 -11.93 1.32
N LEU A 3 -36.94 -10.64 1.31
CA LEU A 3 -36.68 -9.71 0.19
C LEU A 3 -35.24 -9.18 0.20
N ASP A 4 -34.65 -9.00 1.39
CA ASP A 4 -33.29 -8.48 1.54
C ASP A 4 -32.26 -9.51 1.06
N GLU A 5 -32.45 -10.78 1.41
CA GLU A 5 -31.60 -11.90 0.95
C GLU A 5 -31.72 -12.16 -0.56
N TYR A 6 -32.88 -11.85 -1.16
CA TYR A 6 -33.10 -11.96 -2.60
C TYR A 6 -32.40 -10.81 -3.35
N ASN A 7 -32.46 -9.59 -2.82
CA ASN A 7 -31.75 -8.44 -3.36
C ASN A 7 -30.22 -8.60 -3.24
N GLU A 8 -29.73 -9.15 -2.13
CA GLU A 8 -28.30 -9.46 -1.93
C GLU A 8 -27.79 -10.52 -2.91
N LYS A 9 -28.59 -11.57 -3.17
CA LYS A 9 -28.27 -12.58 -4.21
C LYS A 9 -28.31 -11.99 -5.63
N LEU A 10 -29.19 -11.03 -5.90
CA LEU A 10 -29.26 -10.32 -7.17
C LEU A 10 -28.05 -9.40 -7.38
N ASP A 11 -27.62 -8.69 -6.35
CA ASP A 11 -26.41 -7.84 -6.38
C ASP A 11 -25.15 -8.70 -6.58
N LEU A 12 -25.04 -9.82 -5.87
CA LEU A 12 -23.94 -10.78 -6.07
C LEU A 12 -23.92 -11.38 -7.48
N ALA A 13 -25.09 -11.74 -8.02
CA ALA A 13 -25.19 -12.26 -9.38
C ALA A 13 -24.83 -11.19 -10.43
N PHE A 14 -25.17 -9.92 -10.16
CA PHE A 14 -24.80 -8.79 -11.00
C PHE A 14 -23.28 -8.52 -10.95
N GLU A 15 -22.67 -8.55 -9.76
CA GLU A 15 -21.21 -8.48 -9.59
C GLU A 15 -20.51 -9.62 -10.32
N TYR A 16 -20.95 -10.87 -10.16
CA TYR A 16 -20.37 -12.03 -10.85
C TYR A 16 -20.48 -11.90 -12.37
N SER A 17 -21.59 -11.37 -12.88
CA SER A 17 -21.77 -11.08 -14.30
C SER A 17 -20.79 -10.02 -14.81
N ILE A 18 -20.55 -8.95 -14.04
CA ILE A 18 -19.55 -7.94 -14.36
C ILE A 18 -18.15 -8.55 -14.34
N ILE A 19 -17.80 -9.31 -13.31
CA ILE A 19 -16.49 -9.97 -13.18
C ILE A 19 -16.27 -10.94 -14.35
N ALA A 20 -17.25 -11.76 -14.70
CA ALA A 20 -17.16 -12.71 -15.81
C ALA A 20 -16.99 -12.01 -17.17
N LYS A 21 -17.77 -10.95 -17.45
CA LYS A 21 -17.62 -10.15 -18.67
C LYS A 21 -16.27 -9.44 -18.75
N THR A 22 -15.81 -8.93 -17.61
CA THR A 22 -14.50 -8.28 -17.48
C THR A 22 -13.38 -9.29 -17.72
N PHE A 23 -13.49 -10.50 -17.18
CA PHE A 23 -12.56 -11.60 -17.39
C PHE A 23 -12.49 -12.05 -18.86
N GLU A 24 -13.62 -12.19 -19.54
CA GLU A 24 -13.65 -12.52 -20.98
C GLU A 24 -13.05 -11.40 -21.85
N ARG A 25 -13.27 -10.12 -21.48
CA ARG A 25 -12.61 -8.98 -22.15
C ARG A 25 -11.10 -9.01 -21.93
N TYR A 26 -10.63 -9.33 -20.73
CA TYR A 26 -9.19 -9.49 -20.44
C TYR A 26 -8.58 -10.68 -21.19
N LYS A 27 -9.30 -11.80 -21.30
CA LYS A 27 -8.89 -12.97 -22.09
C LYS A 27 -8.75 -12.68 -23.59
N SER A 28 -9.45 -11.66 -24.08
CA SER A 28 -9.35 -11.18 -25.47
C SER A 28 -8.12 -10.28 -25.74
N MET A 29 -7.44 -9.78 -24.70
CA MET A 29 -6.16 -9.07 -24.83
C MET A 29 -5.06 -10.09 -25.17
N LYS A 30 -4.46 -9.96 -26.36
CA LYS A 30 -3.64 -10.99 -27.01
C LYS A 30 -2.22 -11.18 -26.42
N ILE A 31 -1.82 -10.45 -25.37
CA ILE A 31 -0.43 -10.44 -24.89
C ILE A 31 -0.40 -10.61 -23.37
N GLU A 32 0.15 -11.74 -22.90
CA GLU A 32 0.35 -12.04 -21.48
C GLU A 32 1.19 -10.95 -20.77
N GLU A 33 2.14 -10.33 -21.48
CA GLU A 33 2.95 -9.21 -20.98
C GLU A 33 2.12 -7.93 -20.72
N GLN A 34 1.06 -7.69 -21.51
CA GLN A 34 0.17 -6.53 -21.33
C GLN A 34 -0.73 -6.71 -20.11
N LEU A 35 -1.20 -7.93 -19.85
CA LEU A 35 -1.94 -8.25 -18.64
C LEU A 35 -1.06 -8.09 -17.39
N ALA A 36 0.17 -8.62 -17.45
CA ALA A 36 1.13 -8.46 -16.35
C ALA A 36 1.38 -6.98 -16.00
N LEU A 37 1.50 -6.11 -17.00
CA LEU A 37 1.66 -4.66 -16.81
C LEU A 37 0.46 -3.99 -16.12
N VAL A 38 -0.77 -4.39 -16.45
CA VAL A 38 -1.99 -3.85 -15.83
C VAL A 38 -2.14 -4.31 -14.37
N TYR A 39 -1.75 -5.55 -14.06
CA TYR A 39 -1.76 -6.08 -12.69
C TYR A 39 -0.55 -5.65 -11.84
N CYS A 40 0.46 -5.01 -12.43
CA CYS A 40 1.57 -4.45 -11.66
C CYS A 40 1.06 -3.37 -10.70
N LYS A 41 1.21 -3.65 -9.40
CA LYS A 41 0.78 -2.78 -8.32
C LYS A 41 1.42 -1.40 -8.47
N GLY A 42 0.59 -0.36 -8.58
CA GLY A 42 1.02 1.03 -8.65
C GLY A 42 1.01 1.67 -10.05
N VAL A 43 0.62 0.93 -11.09
CA VAL A 43 0.47 1.44 -12.47
C VAL A 43 -0.99 1.77 -12.83
N TYR A 44 -1.96 1.39 -11.98
CA TYR A 44 -3.38 1.67 -12.24
C TYR A 44 -3.72 3.16 -11.98
N PRO A 45 -4.25 3.91 -12.97
CA PRO A 45 -4.45 5.35 -12.88
C PRO A 45 -5.75 5.69 -12.12
N TYR A 46 -5.71 5.58 -10.80
CA TYR A 46 -6.89 5.80 -9.93
C TYR A 46 -7.54 7.18 -10.10
N ASN A 47 -6.75 8.22 -10.34
CA ASN A 47 -7.26 9.59 -10.52
C ASN A 47 -8.03 9.78 -11.85
N TYR A 48 -7.72 8.97 -12.86
CA TYR A 48 -8.34 9.04 -14.18
C TYR A 48 -9.67 8.29 -14.25
N ILE A 49 -9.81 7.21 -13.47
CA ILE A 49 -11.02 6.39 -13.45
C ILE A 49 -12.01 7.01 -12.46
N ASP A 50 -12.55 8.16 -12.86
CA ASP A 50 -13.50 8.97 -12.09
C ASP A 50 -14.97 8.67 -12.41
N SER A 51 -15.23 7.99 -13.53
CA SER A 51 -16.57 7.79 -14.07
C SER A 51 -16.68 6.52 -14.91
N HIS A 52 -17.89 5.97 -14.99
CA HIS A 52 -18.14 4.74 -15.73
C HIS A 52 -17.91 4.87 -17.25
N ASN A 53 -17.93 6.12 -17.75
CA ASN A 53 -17.67 6.42 -19.16
C ASN A 53 -16.22 6.16 -19.56
N ARG A 54 -15.27 6.27 -18.62
CA ARG A 54 -13.83 6.06 -18.84
C ARG A 54 -13.51 4.61 -19.24
N PHE A 55 -14.37 3.66 -18.88
CA PHE A 55 -14.23 2.24 -19.28
C PHE A 55 -14.64 1.95 -20.74
N GLN A 56 -15.30 2.92 -21.39
CA GLN A 56 -15.67 2.83 -22.80
C GLN A 56 -14.59 3.40 -23.73
N GLU A 57 -13.54 4.02 -23.17
CA GLU A 57 -12.42 4.55 -23.94
C GLU A 57 -11.57 3.41 -24.50
N THR A 58 -11.13 3.57 -25.75
CA THR A 58 -10.40 2.55 -26.51
C THR A 58 -8.89 2.72 -26.46
N GLU A 59 -8.42 3.81 -25.85
CA GLU A 59 -7.01 4.19 -25.81
C GLU A 59 -6.55 4.30 -24.35
N LEU A 60 -5.25 4.09 -24.13
CA LEU A 60 -4.66 4.28 -22.80
C LEU A 60 -4.64 5.77 -22.45
N PRO A 61 -4.89 6.13 -21.19
CA PRO A 61 -4.71 7.50 -20.75
C PRO A 61 -3.27 7.99 -21.03
N PRO A 62 -3.07 9.28 -21.22
CA PRO A 62 -1.73 9.84 -21.37
C PRO A 62 -0.91 9.66 -20.08
N ILE A 63 0.42 9.51 -20.21
CA ILE A 63 1.31 9.16 -19.09
C ILE A 63 1.23 10.09 -17.87
N HIS A 64 0.85 11.36 -18.07
CA HIS A 64 0.73 12.33 -16.98
C HIS A 64 -0.46 12.04 -16.05
N GLU A 65 -1.45 11.27 -16.49
CA GLU A 65 -2.61 10.86 -15.68
C GLU A 65 -2.34 9.61 -14.83
N PHE A 66 -1.22 8.92 -15.07
CA PHE A 66 -0.77 7.80 -14.24
C PHE A 66 -0.19 8.26 -12.89
N TYR A 67 0.13 9.55 -12.75
CA TYR A 67 0.61 10.11 -11.50
C TYR A 67 -0.58 10.46 -10.60
N SER A 68 -0.80 9.66 -9.56
CA SER A 68 -1.81 9.99 -8.55
C SER A 68 -1.31 11.08 -7.60
N THR A 69 -2.03 12.20 -7.55
CA THR A 69 -1.82 13.31 -6.59
C THR A 69 -1.84 12.84 -5.14
N LEU A 70 -2.58 11.76 -4.85
CA LEU A 70 -2.73 11.20 -3.51
C LEU A 70 -1.38 10.85 -2.86
N LYS A 71 -0.41 10.38 -3.65
CA LYS A 71 0.92 10.04 -3.12
C LYS A 71 1.73 11.26 -2.73
N ALA A 72 1.64 12.34 -3.52
CA ALA A 72 2.37 13.58 -3.26
C ALA A 72 1.81 14.32 -2.05
N ASP A 73 0.48 14.36 -1.92
CA ASP A 73 -0.19 15.04 -0.80
C ASP A 73 0.08 14.32 0.52
N VAL A 74 -0.07 12.99 0.55
CA VAL A 74 0.21 12.17 1.74
C VAL A 74 1.68 12.29 2.14
N TRP A 75 2.60 12.30 1.18
CA TRP A 75 4.02 12.48 1.47
C TRP A 75 4.28 13.86 2.06
N THR A 76 3.75 14.93 1.46
CA THR A 76 3.96 16.31 1.92
C THR A 76 3.44 16.52 3.34
N GLU A 77 2.24 16.02 3.65
CA GLU A 77 1.70 16.11 5.01
C GLU A 77 2.53 15.28 6.00
N PHE A 78 3.01 14.11 5.58
CA PHE A 78 3.93 13.31 6.39
C PHE A 78 5.26 14.03 6.67
N GLN A 79 5.84 14.73 5.68
CA GLN A 79 7.05 15.52 5.89
C GLN A 79 6.83 16.65 6.90
N LYS A 80 5.72 17.37 6.75
CA LYS A 80 5.32 18.45 7.66
C LYS A 80 5.13 17.93 9.09
N MET A 81 4.36 16.86 9.27
CA MET A 81 4.16 16.21 10.56
C MET A 81 5.48 15.73 11.18
N SER A 82 6.37 15.12 10.38
CA SER A 82 7.66 14.64 10.88
C SER A 82 8.56 15.79 11.33
N MET A 83 8.56 16.90 10.60
CA MET A 83 9.33 18.09 10.94
C MET A 83 8.77 18.78 12.19
N GLU A 84 7.44 18.82 12.35
CA GLU A 84 6.79 19.42 13.51
C GLU A 84 7.01 18.62 14.80
N TYR A 85 6.83 17.28 14.75
CA TYR A 85 6.88 16.44 15.95
C TYR A 85 8.28 15.97 16.31
N TYR A 86 9.07 15.57 15.31
CA TYR A 86 10.39 14.97 15.54
C TYR A 86 11.51 15.94 15.18
N GLU A 87 11.22 17.05 14.48
CA GLU A 87 12.23 17.93 13.88
C GLU A 87 13.25 17.13 13.06
N VAL A 88 12.76 16.11 12.34
CA VAL A 88 13.57 15.26 11.47
C VAL A 88 13.03 15.37 10.05
N ASN A 89 13.91 15.76 9.13
CA ASN A 89 13.59 15.80 7.71
C ASN A 89 13.55 14.37 7.14
N THR A 90 12.35 13.94 6.76
CA THR A 90 12.05 12.62 6.19
C THR A 90 12.78 12.32 4.89
N SER A 91 13.17 13.34 4.12
CA SER A 91 13.85 13.17 2.83
C SER A 91 15.25 12.56 2.96
N HIS A 92 15.84 12.56 4.16
CA HIS A 92 17.14 11.94 4.41
C HIS A 92 17.06 10.43 4.71
N TYR A 93 15.85 9.86 4.77
CA TYR A 93 15.61 8.47 5.17
C TYR A 93 14.97 7.68 4.05
N VAL A 94 15.54 6.52 3.74
CA VAL A 94 15.05 5.60 2.70
C VAL A 94 13.79 4.85 3.17
N SER A 95 13.60 4.70 4.48
CA SER A 95 12.51 3.90 5.03
C SER A 95 11.96 4.45 6.36
N ALA A 96 10.69 4.14 6.63
CA ALA A 96 10.03 4.51 7.87
C ALA A 96 10.75 3.99 9.14
N PRO A 97 11.26 2.74 9.21
CA PRO A 97 11.99 2.28 10.40
C PRO A 97 13.23 3.10 10.71
N SER A 98 13.99 3.53 9.69
CA SER A 98 15.18 4.37 9.89
C SER A 98 14.84 5.76 10.43
N LEU A 99 13.73 6.34 9.96
CA LEU A 99 13.19 7.59 10.49
C LEU A 99 12.73 7.42 11.94
N SER A 100 11.91 6.39 12.22
CA SER A 100 11.39 6.13 13.56
C SER A 100 12.50 5.88 14.57
N TRP A 101 13.57 5.18 14.18
CA TRP A 101 14.73 4.97 15.02
C TRP A 101 15.44 6.29 15.37
N ASN A 102 15.66 7.16 14.38
CA ASN A 102 16.28 8.46 14.64
C ASN A 102 15.39 9.38 15.49
N GLY A 103 14.07 9.40 15.22
CA GLY A 103 13.10 10.13 16.03
C GLY A 103 13.07 9.64 17.48
N MET A 104 13.10 8.33 17.70
CA MET A 104 13.18 7.71 19.03
C MET A 104 14.45 8.14 19.78
N LEU A 105 15.62 8.11 19.12
CA LEU A 105 16.88 8.55 19.73
C LEU A 105 16.84 10.04 20.09
N LYS A 106 16.29 10.88 19.21
CA LYS A 106 16.19 12.32 19.43
C LYS A 106 15.24 12.67 20.57
N ILE A 107 14.08 12.00 20.66
CA ILE A 107 13.10 12.21 21.74
C ILE A 107 13.65 11.71 23.08
N SER A 108 14.23 10.52 23.12
CA SER A 108 14.69 9.91 24.37
C SER A 108 16.01 10.50 24.88
N GLY A 109 16.80 11.13 24.01
CA GLY A 109 18.15 11.62 24.33
C GLY A 109 19.14 10.50 24.67
N ILE A 110 18.76 9.23 24.49
CA ILE A 110 19.59 8.08 24.83
C ILE A 110 20.67 7.91 23.76
N ARG A 111 21.91 7.73 24.20
CA ARG A 111 23.03 7.30 23.35
C ARG A 111 23.14 5.78 23.44
N ILE A 112 22.90 5.09 22.34
CA ILE A 112 23.07 3.65 22.27
C ILE A 112 24.53 3.36 21.90
N GLU A 113 25.21 2.61 22.77
CA GLU A 113 26.56 2.14 22.52
C GLU A 113 26.57 0.98 21.52
N LEU A 114 27.65 0.87 20.75
CA LEU A 114 27.81 -0.22 19.78
C LEU A 114 28.12 -1.52 20.52
N PHE A 115 27.56 -2.64 20.06
CA PHE A 115 27.93 -3.95 20.60
C PHE A 115 29.41 -4.23 20.32
N THR A 116 30.18 -4.44 21.39
CA THR A 116 31.62 -4.75 21.33
C THR A 116 31.92 -6.24 21.34
N ASP A 117 30.97 -7.07 21.77
CA ASP A 117 31.12 -8.52 21.93
C ASP A 117 29.93 -9.28 21.29
N MET A 118 30.26 -10.41 20.67
CA MET A 118 29.31 -11.39 20.11
C MET A 118 28.38 -11.97 21.18
N THR A 119 28.84 -12.11 22.42
CA THR A 119 28.02 -12.62 23.53
C THR A 119 26.80 -11.72 23.82
N MET A 120 27.00 -10.40 23.80
CA MET A 120 25.92 -9.41 23.97
C MET A 120 24.92 -9.44 22.81
N HIS A 121 25.44 -9.61 21.59
CA HIS A 121 24.62 -9.75 20.39
C HIS A 121 23.75 -11.02 20.45
N ASP A 122 24.33 -12.16 20.84
CA ASP A 122 23.62 -13.44 20.92
C ASP A 122 22.59 -13.46 22.03
N PHE A 123 22.90 -12.86 23.19
CA PHE A 123 21.92 -12.63 24.25
C PHE A 123 20.74 -11.80 23.74
N THR A 124 21.03 -10.69 23.06
CA THR A 124 19.99 -9.79 22.52
C THR A 124 19.14 -10.49 21.45
N LYS A 125 19.74 -11.31 20.59
CA LYS A 125 18.99 -12.10 19.59
C LYS A 125 18.08 -13.13 20.26
N LYS A 126 18.56 -13.82 21.30
CA LYS A 126 17.75 -14.79 22.05
C LYS A 126 16.63 -14.13 22.87
N ALA A 127 16.86 -12.90 23.33
CA ALA A 127 15.88 -12.12 24.09
C ALA A 127 14.77 -11.51 23.21
N LYS A 128 14.99 -11.36 21.89
CA LYS A 128 13.98 -10.85 20.96
C LYS A 128 12.88 -11.88 20.74
N LEU A 129 11.74 -11.65 21.39
CA LEU A 129 10.49 -12.38 21.13
C LEU A 129 9.64 -11.59 20.13
N GLY A 130 8.93 -12.31 19.26
CA GLY A 130 7.95 -11.71 18.35
C GLY A 130 6.63 -11.36 19.06
N GLY A 131 5.64 -10.89 18.30
CA GLY A 131 4.28 -10.71 18.81
C GLY A 131 3.64 -12.06 19.17
N ILE A 132 2.91 -12.12 20.28
CA ILE A 132 2.12 -13.30 20.64
C ILE A 132 0.87 -13.30 19.75
N SER A 133 0.68 -14.35 18.96
CA SER A 133 -0.55 -14.58 18.19
C SER A 133 -1.20 -15.86 18.67
N MET A 134 -2.34 -15.73 19.34
CA MET A 134 -3.15 -16.85 19.82
C MET A 134 -4.43 -16.91 18.99
N ALA A 135 -4.63 -18.00 18.25
CA ALA A 135 -5.91 -18.32 17.66
C ALA A 135 -6.69 -19.16 18.68
N CYS A 136 -7.84 -18.68 19.15
CA CYS A 136 -8.74 -19.51 19.94
C CYS A 136 -9.55 -20.39 18.96
N GLN A 137 -9.55 -21.70 19.20
CA GLN A 137 -10.46 -22.65 18.55
C GLN A 137 -11.83 -22.64 19.22
#